data_AF-A0A382C784-F1
#
_entry.id   AF-A0A382C784-F1
#
_cell.length_a   1.000
_cell.length_b   1.000
_cell.length_c   1.000
_cell.angle_alpha   90.00
_cell.angle_beta   90.00
_cell.angle_gamma   90.00
#
_symmetry.space_group_name_H-M   'P 1'
#
loop_
_entity.id
_entity.type
_entity.pdbx_description
1 polymer ?
#
loop_
_entity_poly.entity_id
_entity_poly.type
_entity_poly.pdbx_seq_one_letter_code
_entity_poly.pdbx_strand_id
1 'polypeptide(L)'
;MRLLALSLGLLMGCGKKATEPTKATLPPGMEAAKKAHEAGNYREAVRLYTMELAAEEAKPAPSWMQLSYLNNELGLALDDAGQYDHALEYYQKDLAI
;
A
#
# COMPACT_ATOMS: atom_id res chain seq x y z
N MET A 1 53.34 -12.73 26.48
CA MET A 1 53.59 -13.69 25.38
C MET A 1 52.36 -14.61 25.34
N ARG A 2 51.36 -14.51 24.47
CA ARG A 2 51.15 -14.00 23.10
C ARG A 2 49.91 -13.09 23.09
N LEU A 3 50.02 -11.84 22.65
CA LEU A 3 49.66 -11.33 21.31
C LEU A 3 48.20 -11.60 20.86
N LEU A 4 47.39 -10.54 21.00
CA LEU A 4 46.49 -9.91 20.01
C LEU A 4 45.45 -10.78 19.28
N ALA A 5 44.17 -10.46 19.52
CA ALA A 5 43.25 -10.02 18.46
C ALA A 5 42.04 -9.27 19.08
N LEU A 6 42.14 -7.93 19.11
CA LEU A 6 40.99 -7.05 19.02
C LEU A 6 40.51 -7.05 17.56
N SER A 7 39.21 -7.22 17.33
CA SER A 7 38.52 -6.44 16.30
C SER A 7 37.01 -6.48 16.51
N LEU A 8 36.55 -5.43 17.18
CA LEU A 8 35.24 -4.83 17.01
C LEU A 8 35.07 -4.43 15.53
N GLY A 9 33.96 -4.78 14.90
CA GLY A 9 33.72 -4.45 13.49
C GLY A 9 32.35 -4.90 13.00
N LEU A 10 31.30 -4.40 13.63
CA LEU A 10 29.94 -4.41 13.09
C LEU A 10 29.89 -3.46 11.89
N LEU A 11 29.71 -3.99 10.68
CA LEU A 11 29.23 -3.28 9.49
C LEU A 11 28.52 -4.34 8.64
N MET A 12 27.21 -4.47 8.80
CA MET A 12 26.24 -3.87 7.89
C MET A 12 26.71 -3.93 6.44
N GLY A 13 26.37 -5.04 5.79
CA GLY A 13 26.44 -5.20 4.35
C GLY A 13 25.24 -6.02 3.87
N CYS A 14 24.03 -5.62 4.29
CA CYS A 14 22.82 -6.10 3.63
C CYS A 14 22.87 -5.53 2.22
N GLY A 15 23.42 -6.29 1.28
CA GLY A 15 23.38 -5.99 -0.15
C GLY A 15 21.94 -6.12 -0.64
N LYS A 16 21.06 -5.23 -0.18
CA LYS A 16 19.78 -4.95 -0.81
C LYS A 16 20.17 -4.27 -2.12
N LYS A 17 20.26 -5.06 -3.19
CA LYS A 17 20.18 -4.49 -4.53
C LYS A 17 18.97 -3.58 -4.48
N ALA A 18 19.19 -2.28 -4.67
CA ALA A 18 18.11 -1.37 -4.99
C ALA A 18 17.52 -1.94 -6.27
N THR A 19 16.44 -2.70 -6.11
CA THR A 19 15.57 -3.07 -7.21
C THR A 19 15.20 -1.75 -7.84
N GLU A 20 15.60 -1.58 -9.10
CA GLU A 20 15.08 -0.56 -10.00
C GLU A 20 13.58 -0.44 -9.75
N PRO A 21 12.97 0.76 -9.78
CA PRO A 21 11.52 0.90 -9.64
C PRO A 21 10.89 0.16 -10.81
N THR A 22 10.64 -1.11 -10.56
CA THR A 22 9.97 -2.04 -11.44
C THR A 22 8.60 -1.43 -11.51
N LYS A 23 8.23 -0.89 -12.67
CA LYS A 23 6.91 -0.30 -12.95
C LYS A 23 5.87 -1.07 -12.14
N ALA A 24 5.41 -0.46 -11.04
CA ALA A 24 4.73 -1.18 -9.97
C ALA A 24 3.50 -1.85 -10.58
N THR A 25 3.58 -3.16 -10.77
CA THR A 25 2.47 -3.93 -11.32
C THR A 25 1.50 -4.08 -10.16
N LEU A 26 0.33 -3.48 -10.26
CA LEU A 26 -0.70 -3.56 -9.24
C LEU A 26 -1.03 -5.04 -8.98
N PRO A 27 -1.22 -5.44 -7.70
CA PRO A 27 -1.77 -6.76 -7.38
C PRO A 27 -3.06 -7.01 -8.18
N PRO A 28 -3.34 -8.26 -8.58
CA PRO A 28 -4.48 -8.56 -9.44
C PRO A 28 -5.84 -8.01 -8.95
N GLY A 29 -6.05 -7.95 -7.62
CA GLY A 29 -7.29 -7.39 -7.07
C GLY A 29 -7.35 -5.87 -7.11
N MET A 30 -6.22 -5.15 -6.99
CA MET A 30 -6.17 -3.70 -7.19
C MET A 30 -6.38 -3.33 -8.66
N GLU A 31 -5.82 -4.11 -9.60
CA GLU A 31 -6.08 -3.91 -11.03
C GLU A 31 -7.56 -4.13 -11.38
N ALA A 32 -8.20 -5.14 -10.77
CA ALA A 32 -9.64 -5.36 -10.92
C ALA A 32 -10.47 -4.20 -10.34
N ALA A 33 -10.10 -3.68 -9.18
CA ALA A 33 -10.75 -2.53 -8.55
C ALA A 33 -10.66 -1.28 -9.44
N LYS A 34 -9.46 -0.98 -9.93
CA LYS A 34 -9.19 0.13 -10.85
C LYS A 34 -10.00 -0.01 -12.14
N LYS A 35 -10.03 -1.20 -12.74
CA LYS A 35 -10.85 -1.46 -13.93
C LYS A 35 -12.35 -1.28 -13.67
N ALA A 36 -12.84 -1.70 -12.50
CA ALA A 36 -14.24 -1.48 -12.13
C ALA A 36 -14.55 0.02 -11.98
N HIS A 37 -13.63 0.79 -11.38
CA HIS A 37 -13.72 2.23 -11.25
C HIS A 37 -13.77 2.93 -12.62
N GLU A 38 -12.81 2.61 -13.50
CA GLU A 38 -12.73 3.15 -14.86
C GLU A 38 -13.97 2.80 -15.71
N ALA A 39 -14.65 1.70 -15.41
CA ALA A 39 -15.90 1.31 -16.06
C ALA A 39 -17.15 1.98 -15.46
N GLY A 40 -17.00 2.86 -14.46
CA GLY A 40 -18.11 3.50 -13.74
C GLY A 40 -18.85 2.56 -12.78
N ASN A 41 -18.33 1.36 -12.53
CA ASN A 41 -18.91 0.40 -11.59
C ASN A 41 -18.42 0.71 -10.16
N TYR A 42 -18.70 1.92 -9.68
CA TYR A 42 -18.12 2.46 -8.44
C TYR A 42 -18.42 1.61 -7.21
N ARG A 43 -19.63 1.05 -7.10
CA ARG A 43 -19.98 0.13 -6.01
C ARG A 43 -19.10 -1.12 -5.96
N GLU A 44 -18.72 -1.65 -7.13
CA GLU A 44 -17.83 -2.81 -7.21
C GLU A 44 -16.38 -2.40 -6.94
N ALA A 45 -15.95 -1.23 -7.42
CA ALA A 45 -14.64 -0.66 -7.08
C ALA A 45 -14.49 -0.47 -5.56
N VAL A 46 -15.49 0.12 -4.89
CA VAL A 46 -15.53 0.25 -3.42
C VAL A 46 -15.37 -1.12 -2.75
N ARG A 47 -16.13 -2.14 -3.19
CA ARG A 47 -16.06 -3.50 -2.64
C ARG A 47 -14.65 -4.09 -2.79
N LEU A 48 -14.04 -3.96 -3.97
CA LEU A 48 -12.72 -4.51 -4.26
C LEU A 48 -11.61 -3.77 -3.52
N TYR A 49 -11.59 -2.44 -3.52
CA TYR A 49 -10.61 -1.64 -2.78
C TYR A 49 -10.73 -1.89 -1.26
N THR A 50 -11.94 -2.05 -0.72
CA THR A 50 -12.13 -2.41 0.69
C THR A 50 -11.49 -3.76 1.03
N MET A 51 -11.64 -4.75 0.14
CA MET A 51 -11.05 -6.08 0.33
C MET A 51 -9.52 -6.02 0.28
N GLU A 52 -8.95 -5.29 -0.68
CA GLU A 52 -7.49 -5.11 -0.79
C GLU A 52 -6.92 -4.34 0.41
N LEU A 53 -7.62 -3.31 0.90
CA LEU A 53 -7.24 -2.56 2.10
C LEU A 53 -7.18 -3.49 3.32
N ALA A 54 -8.25 -4.26 3.57
CA ALA A 54 -8.28 -5.23 4.67
C ALA A 54 -7.16 -6.28 4.54
N ALA A 55 -6.84 -6.71 3.32
CA ALA A 55 -5.75 -7.65 3.07
C ALA A 55 -4.36 -7.05 3.35
N GLU A 56 -4.13 -5.78 3.03
CA GLU A 56 -2.89 -5.05 3.35
C GLU A 56 -2.75 -4.83 4.86
N GLU A 57 -3.82 -4.38 5.53
CA GLU A 57 -3.86 -4.16 6.99
C GLU A 57 -3.61 -5.45 7.78
N ALA A 58 -4.04 -6.61 7.25
CA ALA A 58 -3.85 -7.90 7.90
C ALA A 58 -2.40 -8.45 7.81
N LYS A 59 -1.51 -7.81 7.05
CA LYS A 59 -0.11 -8.27 6.95
C LYS A 59 0.63 -8.05 8.26
N PRO A 60 1.57 -8.93 8.64
CA PRO A 60 2.43 -8.71 9.81
C PRO A 60 3.26 -7.42 9.73
N ALA A 61 3.53 -6.95 8.50
CA ALA A 61 4.18 -5.68 8.22
C ALA A 61 3.51 -5.03 7.01
N PRO A 62 2.43 -4.26 7.21
CA PRO A 62 1.75 -3.54 6.14
C PRO A 62 2.67 -2.53 5.46
N SER A 63 2.54 -2.39 4.15
CA SER A 63 3.21 -1.35 3.38
C SER A 63 2.46 -0.04 3.50
N TRP A 64 3.08 0.97 4.12
CA TRP A 64 2.50 2.31 4.24
C TRP A 64 2.16 2.92 2.87
N MET A 65 2.97 2.66 1.83
CA MET A 65 2.67 3.12 0.46
C MET A 65 1.40 2.48 -0.09
N GLN A 66 1.19 1.18 0.18
CA GLN A 66 -0.02 0.48 -0.27
C GLN A 66 -1.24 0.91 0.52
N LEU A 67 -1.11 1.12 1.82
CA LEU A 67 -2.18 1.64 2.66
C LEU A 67 -2.61 3.04 2.20
N SER A 68 -1.66 3.93 1.92
CA SER A 68 -1.95 5.26 1.37
C SER A 68 -2.68 5.15 0.04
N TYR A 69 -2.13 4.39 -0.91
CA TYR A 69 -2.77 4.16 -2.21
C TYR A 69 -4.20 3.63 -2.07
N LEU A 70 -4.43 2.59 -1.25
CA LEU A 70 -5.74 1.98 -1.08
C LEU A 70 -6.75 2.90 -0.38
N ASN A 71 -6.33 3.67 0.62
CA ASN A 71 -7.21 4.65 1.27
C ASN A 71 -7.62 5.76 0.28
N ASN A 72 -6.68 6.30 -0.48
CA ASN A 72 -6.98 7.32 -1.49
C ASN A 72 -7.95 6.80 -2.57
N GLU A 73 -7.67 5.62 -3.14
CA GLU A 73 -8.49 5.03 -4.20
C GLU A 73 -9.88 4.61 -3.70
N LEU A 74 -9.99 4.13 -2.46
CA LEU A 74 -11.28 3.84 -1.84
C LEU A 74 -12.07 5.13 -1.60
N GLY A 75 -11.41 6.20 -1.14
CA GLY A 75 -12.00 7.52 -1.01
C GLY A 75 -12.56 8.03 -2.35
N LEU A 76 -11.79 7.91 -3.43
CA LEU A 76 -12.20 8.29 -4.78
C LEU A 76 -13.40 7.48 -5.27
N ALA A 77 -13.35 6.15 -5.11
CA ALA A 77 -14.46 5.28 -5.50
C ALA A 77 -15.75 5.57 -4.74
N LEU A 78 -15.65 5.95 -3.45
CA LEU A 78 -16.78 6.36 -2.62
C LEU A 78 -17.34 7.72 -3.05
N ASP A 79 -16.47 8.68 -3.37
CA ASP A 79 -16.86 10.00 -3.86
C ASP A 79 -17.66 9.90 -5.17
N ASP A 80 -17.13 9.13 -6.13
CA ASP A 80 -17.80 8.86 -7.41
C ASP A 80 -19.11 8.04 -7.23
N ALA A 81 -19.22 7.25 -6.16
CA ALA A 81 -20.45 6.56 -5.78
C ALA A 81 -21.46 7.46 -5.02
N GLY A 82 -21.12 8.73 -4.76
CA GLY A 82 -21.95 9.68 -4.00
C GLY A 82 -21.96 9.46 -2.49
N GLN A 83 -21.00 8.71 -1.95
CA GLN A 83 -20.86 8.38 -0.53
C GLN A 83 -19.87 9.31 0.17
N TYR A 84 -20.14 10.62 0.12
CA TYR A 84 -19.19 11.68 0.50
C TYR A 84 -18.66 11.60 1.93
N ASP A 85 -19.50 11.29 2.90
CA ASP A 85 -19.07 11.19 4.31
C ASP A 85 -18.03 10.08 4.49
N HIS A 86 -18.22 8.94 3.81
CA HIS A 86 -17.25 7.85 3.83
C HIS A 86 -16.01 8.19 3.01
N ALA A 87 -16.15 8.84 1.85
CA ALA A 87 -15.02 9.28 1.06
C ALA A 87 -14.07 10.18 1.87
N LEU A 88 -14.64 11.15 2.60
CA LEU A 88 -13.88 12.03 3.49
C LEU A 88 -13.12 11.26 4.56
N GLU A 89 -13.72 10.23 5.17
CA GLU A 89 -13.05 9.38 6.17
C GLU A 89 -11.78 8.73 5.58
N TYR A 90 -11.87 8.16 4.38
CA TYR A 90 -10.74 7.48 3.76
C TYR A 90 -9.67 8.44 3.23
N TYR A 91 -10.05 9.62 2.73
CA TYR A 91 -9.07 10.66 2.42
C TYR A 91 -8.33 11.16 3.67
N GLN A 92 -9.02 11.27 4.80
CA GLN A 92 -8.37 11.64 6.08
C GLN A 92 -7.42 10.55 6.56
N LYS A 93 -7.76 9.27 6.37
CA LYS A 93 -6.85 8.14 6.67
C LYS A 93 -5.61 8.19 5.79
N ASP A 94 -5.75 8.43 4.48
CA ASP A 94 -4.61 8.56 3.57
C ASP A 94 -3.68 9.72 3.99
N LEU A 95 -4.26 10.89 4.29
CA LEU A 95 -3.49 12.06 4.72
C LEU A 95 -2.74 11.86 6.06
N ALA A 96 -3.18 10.92 6.88
CA ALA A 96 -2.56 10.62 8.17
C ALA A 96 -1.35 9.68 8.07
N ILE A 97 -1.04 9.14 6.88
CA ILE A 97 0.09 8.24 6.60
C ILE A 97 1.33 9.05 6.21
#